data_AF-A0A257VLW4-F1
#
_entry.id   AF-A0A257VLW4-F1
#
_cell.length_a   1.000
_cell.length_b   1.000
_cell.length_c   1.000
_cell.angle_alpha   90.00
_cell.angle_beta   90.00
_cell.angle_gamma   90.00
#
_symmetry.space_group_name_H-M   'P 1'
#
loop_
_entity.id
_entity.type
_entity.pdbx_description
1 polymer ?
#
loop_
_entity_poly.entity_id
_entity_poly.type
_entity_poly.pdbx_seq_one_letter_code
_entity_poly.pdbx_strand_id
1 'polypeptide(L)'
;PEDRAILYLTSGATGEPKMVEVSHAALVANVDMGPPAIPIGPQDRMLAFLPSAHIAQRIALELLPLRMGVPVWFSESLARMPHEFKIVKPTFFLAPPRVWERVYSTVRTELQKFTGLKRTLAFTALGMGQEAAQLRQRGEPVPLRLSLPLKLFDKLVFAKIRDRFGGELKFPISGAAPLSKDLGLFYDMIGMPLIEGFGLTEGGINCLNPTDKPRLGTIGKPLQGVKMKISDDGELLIKSPSNATGYFNDPAATAAVFQDGWLYTGDLGSISDDGFVSIVGRKKEMIVSSNGKKIYPSRVEALFKTEPLISQMVLAGEQQPYVTALFTLNPVAAEALEGMKGKKMEELAKEPVVQKAVKKAVERANKELAVYEAIKKFRILDKDLSIEAGELTPTMKVRTKKVLEKYSGLIQEMYGSKEDLL
;
A
#
# COMPACT_ATOMS: atom_id res chain seq x y z
N PRO A 1 9.69 -16.32 -29.70
CA PRO A 1 9.44 -15.92 -28.29
C PRO A 1 9.71 -14.43 -28.02
N GLU A 2 10.56 -13.78 -28.83
CA GLU A 2 10.82 -12.33 -28.72
C GLU A 2 9.70 -11.44 -29.29
N ASP A 3 8.76 -12.02 -30.04
CA ASP A 3 7.59 -11.30 -30.52
C ASP A 3 6.79 -10.71 -29.35
N ARG A 4 6.20 -9.55 -29.60
CA ARG A 4 5.32 -8.86 -28.66
C ARG A 4 4.10 -9.70 -28.33
N ALA A 5 3.87 -9.92 -27.03
CA ALA A 5 2.69 -10.61 -26.53
C ALA A 5 1.62 -9.63 -26.04
N ILE A 6 2.00 -8.61 -25.26
CA ILE A 6 1.07 -7.70 -24.58
C ILE A 6 1.59 -6.26 -24.62
N LEU A 7 0.66 -5.32 -24.79
CA LEU A 7 0.86 -3.89 -24.53
C LEU A 7 0.11 -3.49 -23.27
N TYR A 8 0.83 -3.05 -22.24
CA TYR A 8 0.22 -2.53 -21.02
C TYR A 8 0.21 -1.01 -21.03
N LEU A 9 -0.98 -0.41 -20.90
CA LEU A 9 -1.10 1.02 -20.71
C LEU A 9 -0.73 1.39 -19.26
N THR A 10 0.28 2.23 -19.09
CA THR A 10 0.71 2.77 -17.79
C THR A 10 0.60 4.29 -17.79
N SER A 11 -0.02 4.84 -16.75
CA SER A 11 0.03 6.28 -16.47
C SER A 11 1.28 6.53 -15.63
N GLY A 12 2.38 6.88 -16.29
CA GLY A 12 3.61 7.29 -15.61
C GLY A 12 3.42 8.60 -14.84
N ALA A 13 4.41 8.99 -14.03
CA ALA A 13 4.42 10.22 -13.24
C ALA A 13 4.20 11.52 -14.05
N THR A 14 4.35 11.46 -15.38
CA THR A 14 4.14 12.58 -16.30
C THR A 14 2.68 12.79 -16.71
N GLY A 15 1.77 11.87 -16.37
CA GLY A 15 0.34 11.96 -16.70
C GLY A 15 -0.03 11.49 -18.11
N GLU A 16 0.89 11.59 -19.07
CA GLU A 16 0.73 11.01 -20.41
C GLU A 16 0.82 9.48 -20.37
N PRO A 17 -0.20 8.74 -20.85
CA PRO A 17 -0.17 7.28 -20.90
C PRO A 17 0.94 6.77 -21.83
N LYS A 18 1.70 5.79 -21.36
CA LYS A 18 2.68 5.05 -22.19
C LYS A 18 2.25 3.60 -22.31
N MET A 19 2.59 2.97 -23.41
CA MET A 19 2.34 1.53 -23.62
C MET A 19 3.64 0.76 -23.43
N VAL A 20 3.72 -0.05 -22.38
CA VAL A 20 4.85 -0.95 -22.13
C VAL A 20 4.70 -2.19 -22.99
N GLU A 21 5.76 -2.55 -23.70
CA GLU A 21 5.81 -3.68 -24.61
C GLU A 21 6.44 -4.90 -23.93
N VAL A 22 5.68 -5.99 -23.83
CA VAL A 22 6.13 -7.23 -23.19
C VAL A 22 6.14 -8.35 -24.22
N SER A 23 7.27 -9.02 -24.39
CA SER A 23 7.42 -10.18 -25.28
C SER A 23 6.83 -11.47 -24.68
N HIS A 24 6.62 -12.49 -25.50
CA HIS A 24 6.24 -13.82 -25.01
C HIS A 24 7.28 -14.39 -24.04
N ALA A 25 8.58 -14.17 -24.30
CA ALA A 25 9.67 -14.63 -23.45
C ALA A 25 9.58 -14.02 -22.05
N ALA A 26 9.44 -12.69 -21.97
CA ALA A 26 9.33 -11.98 -20.69
C ALA A 26 8.08 -12.40 -19.89
N LEU A 27 6.97 -12.61 -20.58
CA LEU A 27 5.72 -13.05 -19.98
C LEU A 27 5.85 -14.44 -19.34
N VAL A 28 6.36 -15.41 -20.10
CA VAL A 28 6.56 -16.80 -19.64
C VAL A 28 7.59 -16.84 -18.51
N ALA A 29 8.70 -16.11 -18.66
CA ALA A 29 9.72 -16.02 -17.62
C ALA A 29 9.14 -15.51 -16.30
N ASN A 30 8.25 -14.50 -16.32
CA ASN A 30 7.65 -13.99 -15.08
C ASN A 30 6.67 -14.97 -14.44
N VAL A 31 5.95 -15.75 -15.25
CA VAL A 31 5.06 -16.82 -14.78
C VAL A 31 5.86 -17.96 -14.14
N ASP A 32 6.98 -18.37 -14.76
CA ASP A 32 7.85 -19.44 -14.26
C ASP A 32 8.65 -19.06 -13.00
N MET A 33 8.72 -17.77 -12.65
CA MET A 33 9.24 -17.33 -11.34
C MET A 33 8.30 -17.63 -10.17
N GLY A 34 7.00 -17.86 -10.43
CA GLY A 34 5.99 -18.08 -9.40
C GLY A 34 6.08 -19.42 -8.67
N PRO A 35 6.16 -20.58 -9.34
CA PRO A 35 6.23 -21.90 -8.69
C PRO A 35 7.25 -22.03 -7.53
N PRO A 36 8.51 -21.55 -7.65
CA PRO A 36 9.46 -21.62 -6.53
C PRO A 36 9.17 -20.59 -5.42
N ALA A 37 8.39 -19.55 -5.69
CA ALA A 37 8.13 -18.45 -4.76
C ALA A 37 6.87 -18.67 -3.91
N ILE A 38 5.88 -19.39 -4.43
CA ILE A 38 4.60 -19.61 -3.74
C ILE A 38 4.09 -21.04 -3.93
N PRO A 39 3.92 -21.82 -2.84
CA PRO A 39 3.52 -23.22 -2.93
C PRO A 39 1.98 -23.34 -3.05
N ILE A 40 1.46 -23.07 -4.24
CA ILE A 40 0.04 -23.22 -4.61
C ILE A 40 -0.16 -24.35 -5.62
N GLY A 41 -1.37 -24.90 -5.70
CA GLY A 41 -1.70 -25.91 -6.71
C GLY A 41 -3.21 -26.16 -6.88
N PRO A 42 -3.63 -27.26 -7.51
CA PRO A 42 -5.04 -27.51 -7.85
C PRO A 42 -6.04 -27.58 -6.69
N GLN A 43 -5.54 -27.67 -5.45
CA GLN A 43 -6.36 -27.66 -4.23
C GLN A 43 -6.58 -26.24 -3.66
N ASP A 44 -5.83 -25.27 -4.16
CA ASP A 44 -5.96 -23.86 -3.79
C ASP A 44 -7.05 -23.18 -4.61
N ARG A 45 -7.52 -22.04 -4.12
CA ARG A 45 -8.61 -21.28 -4.72
C ARG A 45 -8.27 -19.81 -4.73
N MET A 46 -8.36 -19.18 -5.88
CA MET A 46 -8.10 -17.76 -6.06
C MET A 46 -9.39 -16.99 -6.31
N LEU A 47 -9.52 -15.82 -5.67
CA LEU A 47 -10.52 -14.83 -6.04
C LEU A 47 -9.81 -13.65 -6.71
N ALA A 48 -10.13 -13.40 -7.98
CA ALA A 48 -9.55 -12.35 -8.79
C ALA A 48 -10.57 -11.23 -9.03
N PHE A 49 -10.14 -9.98 -8.94
CA PHE A 49 -11.04 -8.82 -9.06
C PHE A 49 -10.39 -7.60 -9.70
N LEU A 50 -9.09 -7.66 -9.98
CA LEU A 50 -8.39 -6.57 -10.64
C LEU A 50 -8.70 -6.64 -12.15
N PRO A 51 -8.65 -5.51 -12.89
CA PRO A 51 -8.82 -5.56 -14.34
C PRO A 51 -7.70 -6.36 -15.01
N SER A 52 -8.00 -7.18 -16.02
CA SER A 52 -6.99 -7.95 -16.78
C SER A 52 -6.00 -7.09 -17.56
N ALA A 53 -6.28 -5.78 -17.68
CA ALA A 53 -5.35 -4.78 -18.18
C ALA A 53 -4.21 -4.46 -17.18
N HIS A 54 -4.35 -4.82 -15.91
CA HIS A 54 -3.32 -4.62 -14.89
C HIS A 54 -2.39 -5.83 -14.83
N ILE A 55 -1.07 -5.60 -14.85
CA ILE A 55 -0.07 -6.67 -14.88
C ILE A 55 -0.21 -7.67 -13.72
N ALA A 56 -0.51 -7.20 -12.51
CA ALA A 56 -0.71 -8.07 -11.36
C ALA A 56 -1.89 -9.06 -11.54
N GLN A 57 -2.99 -8.61 -12.15
CA GLN A 57 -4.10 -9.50 -12.50
C GLN A 57 -3.63 -10.54 -13.52
N ARG A 58 -3.03 -10.05 -14.62
CA ARG A 58 -2.63 -10.92 -15.74
C ARG A 58 -1.62 -11.99 -15.31
N ILE A 59 -0.58 -11.59 -14.59
CA ILE A 59 0.50 -12.52 -14.19
C ILE A 59 0.06 -13.37 -12.99
N ALA A 60 -0.25 -12.74 -11.85
CA ALA A 60 -0.41 -13.47 -10.59
C ALA A 60 -1.78 -14.14 -10.44
N LEU A 61 -2.84 -13.60 -11.06
CA LEU A 61 -4.21 -14.07 -10.86
C LEU A 61 -4.81 -14.78 -12.08
N GLU A 62 -4.14 -14.77 -13.23
CA GLU A 62 -4.62 -15.47 -14.44
C GLU A 62 -3.59 -16.47 -14.98
N LEU A 63 -2.37 -16.04 -15.32
CA LEU A 63 -1.38 -16.90 -15.97
C LEU A 63 -0.65 -17.83 -15.00
N LEU A 64 -0.25 -17.34 -13.82
CA LEU A 64 0.33 -18.17 -12.77
C LEU A 64 -0.62 -19.29 -12.30
N PRO A 65 -1.90 -19.02 -11.95
CA PRO A 65 -2.80 -20.09 -11.58
C PRO A 65 -3.03 -21.09 -12.72
N LEU A 66 -3.12 -20.63 -13.97
CA LEU A 66 -3.19 -21.52 -15.14
C LEU A 66 -1.96 -22.45 -15.21
N ARG A 67 -0.76 -21.91 -14.99
CA ARG A 67 0.50 -22.65 -14.96
C ARG A 67 0.58 -23.67 -13.81
N MET A 68 -0.08 -23.37 -12.69
CA MET A 68 -0.06 -24.16 -11.45
C MET A 68 -1.30 -25.06 -11.30
N GLY A 69 -2.25 -25.02 -12.24
CA GLY A 69 -3.51 -25.75 -12.18
C GLY A 69 -4.50 -25.27 -11.11
N VAL A 70 -4.36 -24.02 -10.64
CA VAL A 70 -5.18 -23.43 -9.58
C VAL A 70 -6.48 -22.86 -10.18
N PRO A 71 -7.68 -23.24 -9.71
CA PRO A 71 -8.92 -22.62 -10.15
C PRO A 71 -9.05 -21.15 -9.71
N VAL A 72 -9.56 -20.31 -10.61
CA VAL A 72 -9.73 -18.87 -10.40
C VAL A 72 -11.20 -18.48 -10.54
N TRP A 73 -11.72 -17.79 -9.54
CA TRP A 73 -13.05 -17.16 -9.57
C TRP A 73 -12.89 -15.67 -9.83
N PHE A 74 -13.63 -15.14 -10.81
CA PHE A 74 -13.67 -13.71 -11.09
C PHE A 74 -14.82 -13.08 -10.29
N SER A 75 -14.47 -12.09 -9.47
CA SER A 75 -15.42 -11.31 -8.69
C SER A 75 -16.26 -10.42 -9.61
N GLU A 76 -17.57 -10.33 -9.34
CA GLU A 76 -18.46 -9.43 -10.09
C GLU A 76 -18.16 -7.95 -9.77
N SER A 77 -17.81 -7.66 -8.52
CA SER A 77 -17.48 -6.32 -8.04
C SER A 77 -16.94 -6.35 -6.61
N LEU A 78 -16.25 -5.27 -6.22
CA LEU A 78 -15.85 -5.05 -4.83
C LEU A 78 -17.03 -5.11 -3.82
N ALA A 79 -18.26 -4.80 -4.26
CA ALA A 79 -19.44 -4.84 -3.40
C ALA A 79 -19.94 -6.27 -3.15
N ARG A 80 -19.76 -7.17 -4.13
CA ARG A 80 -20.14 -8.59 -4.03
C ARG A 80 -19.10 -9.44 -3.32
N MET A 81 -17.85 -9.00 -3.33
CA MET A 81 -16.70 -9.71 -2.76
C MET A 81 -16.92 -10.30 -1.34
N PRO A 82 -17.55 -9.61 -0.36
CA PRO A 82 -17.81 -10.21 0.96
C PRO A 82 -18.69 -11.46 0.94
N HIS A 83 -19.60 -11.57 -0.02
CA HIS A 83 -20.42 -12.76 -0.23
C HIS A 83 -19.64 -13.86 -0.97
N GLU A 84 -18.86 -13.48 -1.98
CA GLU A 84 -18.01 -14.40 -2.75
C GLU A 84 -16.95 -15.06 -1.87
N PHE A 85 -16.34 -14.34 -0.92
CA PHE A 85 -15.42 -14.92 0.06
C PHE A 85 -16.03 -16.07 0.85
N LYS A 86 -17.32 -16.01 1.18
CA LYS A 86 -18.02 -17.06 1.95
C LYS A 86 -18.26 -18.31 1.12
N ILE A 87 -18.46 -18.16 -0.19
CA ILE A 87 -18.73 -19.26 -1.11
C ILE A 87 -17.42 -19.89 -1.59
N VAL A 88 -16.51 -19.06 -2.10
CA VAL A 88 -15.25 -19.49 -2.72
C VAL A 88 -14.25 -19.95 -1.66
N LYS A 89 -14.24 -19.33 -0.47
CA LYS A 89 -13.25 -19.54 0.58
C LYS A 89 -11.82 -19.60 0.02
N PRO A 90 -11.34 -18.50 -0.60
CA PRO A 90 -10.06 -18.51 -1.29
C PRO A 90 -8.91 -18.80 -0.33
N THR A 91 -7.92 -19.55 -0.80
CA THR A 91 -6.67 -19.81 -0.07
C THR A 91 -5.56 -18.84 -0.48
N PHE A 92 -5.73 -18.13 -1.59
CA PHE A 92 -4.85 -17.08 -2.08
C PHE A 92 -5.67 -15.84 -2.44
N PHE A 93 -5.22 -14.67 -2.01
CA PHE A 93 -5.85 -13.40 -2.37
C PHE A 93 -4.80 -12.29 -2.47
N LEU A 94 -4.66 -11.73 -3.68
CA LEU A 94 -3.79 -10.59 -3.96
C LEU A 94 -4.63 -9.32 -4.06
N ALA A 95 -4.34 -8.33 -3.23
CA ALA A 95 -5.05 -7.05 -3.26
C ALA A 95 -4.14 -5.87 -2.87
N PRO A 96 -4.40 -4.66 -3.39
CA PRO A 96 -3.67 -3.48 -2.97
C PRO A 96 -4.00 -3.11 -1.51
N PRO A 97 -3.10 -2.37 -0.81
CA PRO A 97 -3.26 -1.93 0.58
C PRO A 97 -4.67 -1.43 0.92
N ARG A 98 -5.30 -0.65 0.03
CA ARG A 98 -6.62 -0.06 0.24
C ARG A 98 -7.74 -1.07 0.53
N VAL A 99 -7.65 -2.28 -0.03
CA VAL A 99 -8.64 -3.34 0.25
C VAL A 99 -8.47 -3.84 1.69
N TRP A 100 -7.22 -4.06 2.11
CA TRP A 100 -6.86 -4.45 3.47
C TRP A 100 -7.23 -3.36 4.49
N GLU A 101 -7.00 -2.09 4.16
CA GLU A 101 -7.37 -0.92 4.97
C GLU A 101 -8.88 -0.83 5.21
N ARG A 102 -9.69 -1.11 4.18
CA ARG A 102 -11.14 -1.08 4.29
C ARG A 102 -11.69 -2.14 5.25
N VAL A 103 -11.10 -3.34 5.25
CA VAL A 103 -11.49 -4.37 6.22
C VAL A 103 -11.02 -3.99 7.62
N TYR A 104 -9.78 -3.50 7.74
CA TYR A 104 -9.24 -3.00 9.01
C TYR A 104 -10.12 -1.92 9.63
N SER A 105 -10.53 -0.91 8.85
CA SER A 105 -11.35 0.20 9.33
C SER A 105 -12.73 -0.27 9.81
N THR A 106 -13.33 -1.23 9.09
CA THR A 106 -14.61 -1.85 9.46
C THR A 106 -14.48 -2.62 10.78
N VAL A 107 -13.44 -3.44 10.92
CA VAL A 107 -13.15 -4.19 12.16
C VAL A 107 -12.93 -3.22 13.32
N ARG A 108 -12.16 -2.15 13.11
CA ARG A 108 -11.89 -1.13 14.14
C ARG A 108 -13.18 -0.44 14.61
N THR A 109 -14.06 -0.05 13.68
CA THR A 109 -15.36 0.56 14.00
C THR A 109 -16.26 -0.39 14.79
N GLU A 110 -16.26 -1.68 14.46
CA GLU A 110 -17.03 -2.68 15.21
C GLU A 110 -16.46 -2.91 16.62
N LEU A 111 -15.13 -3.00 16.76
CA LEU A 111 -14.47 -3.13 18.05
C LEU A 111 -14.77 -1.94 18.99
N GLN A 112 -14.92 -0.74 18.44
CA GLN A 112 -15.29 0.45 19.22
C GLN A 112 -16.69 0.35 19.83
N LYS A 113 -17.61 -0.39 19.20
CA LYS A 113 -18.98 -0.64 19.69
C LYS A 113 -19.02 -1.64 20.84
N PHE A 114 -17.94 -2.39 21.09
CA PHE A 114 -17.92 -3.36 22.18
C PHE A 114 -17.88 -2.64 23.54
N THR A 115 -18.71 -3.11 24.46
CA THR A 115 -18.82 -2.62 25.84
C THR A 115 -18.59 -3.76 26.83
N GLY A 116 -18.27 -3.41 28.09
CA GLY A 116 -18.06 -4.35 29.18
C GLY A 116 -17.04 -5.44 28.87
N LEU A 117 -17.35 -6.68 29.25
CA LEU A 117 -16.43 -7.83 29.13
C LEU A 117 -16.00 -8.12 27.68
N LYS A 118 -16.88 -7.90 26.69
CA LYS A 118 -16.54 -8.10 25.26
C LYS A 118 -15.44 -7.14 24.82
N ARG A 119 -15.47 -5.90 25.32
CA ARG A 119 -14.42 -4.90 25.07
C ARG A 119 -13.11 -5.36 25.68
N THR A 120 -13.11 -5.65 26.99
CA THR A 120 -11.91 -6.10 27.70
C THR A 120 -11.27 -7.30 27.00
N LEU A 121 -12.07 -8.31 26.66
CA LEU A 121 -11.59 -9.50 25.95
C LEU A 121 -10.92 -9.15 24.61
N ALA A 122 -11.57 -8.34 23.78
CA ALA A 122 -11.06 -8.00 22.46
C ALA A 122 -9.78 -7.15 22.52
N PHE A 123 -9.72 -6.16 23.40
CA PHE A 123 -8.53 -5.31 23.55
C PHE A 123 -7.36 -6.07 24.19
N THR A 124 -7.61 -6.95 25.16
CA THR A 124 -6.57 -7.85 25.71
C THR A 124 -6.03 -8.79 24.64
N ALA A 125 -6.92 -9.38 23.82
CA ALA A 125 -6.52 -10.22 22.70
C ALA A 125 -5.59 -9.47 21.74
N LEU A 126 -5.97 -8.26 21.32
CA LEU A 126 -5.16 -7.43 20.42
C LEU A 126 -3.80 -7.06 21.02
N GLY A 127 -3.74 -6.69 22.31
CA GLY A 127 -2.49 -6.39 22.99
C GLY A 127 -1.52 -7.57 23.04
N MET A 128 -2.02 -8.77 23.37
CA MET A 128 -1.20 -9.99 23.35
C MET A 128 -0.80 -10.41 21.94
N GLY A 129 -1.70 -10.21 20.96
CA GLY A 129 -1.41 -10.45 19.55
C GLY A 129 -0.30 -9.55 19.04
N GLN A 130 -0.29 -8.27 19.47
CA GLN A 130 0.76 -7.31 19.16
C GLN A 130 2.13 -7.72 19.70
N GLU A 131 2.20 -8.10 20.98
CA GLU A 131 3.45 -8.58 21.59
C GLU A 131 3.99 -9.81 20.84
N ALA A 132 3.12 -10.77 20.51
CA ALA A 132 3.51 -11.97 19.76
C ALA A 132 3.93 -11.68 18.32
N ALA A 133 3.25 -10.78 17.61
CA ALA A 133 3.63 -10.35 16.27
C ALA A 133 5.01 -9.67 16.28
N GLN A 134 5.26 -8.78 17.24
CA GLN A 134 6.57 -8.14 17.39
C GLN A 134 7.70 -9.13 17.68
N LEU A 135 7.45 -10.15 18.52
CA LEU A 135 8.40 -11.24 18.76
C LEU A 135 8.71 -12.00 17.46
N ARG A 136 7.67 -12.38 16.69
CA ARG A 136 7.84 -13.05 15.39
C ARG A 136 8.66 -12.22 14.40
N GLN A 137 8.41 -10.91 14.33
CA GLN A 137 9.15 -10.01 13.43
C GLN A 137 10.62 -9.84 13.83
N ARG A 138 10.98 -10.02 15.11
CA ARG A 138 12.38 -10.09 15.56
C ARG A 138 13.02 -11.46 15.42
N GLY A 139 12.28 -12.46 14.93
CA GLY A 139 12.73 -13.85 14.87
C GLY A 139 12.79 -14.54 16.24
N GLU A 140 12.17 -13.95 17.27
CA GLU A 140 12.15 -14.48 18.62
C GLU A 140 10.98 -15.46 18.82
N PRO A 141 11.17 -16.55 19.58
CA PRO A 141 10.10 -17.49 19.86
C PRO A 141 9.02 -16.85 20.74
N VAL A 142 7.74 -17.11 20.43
CA VAL A 142 6.62 -16.66 21.26
C VAL A 142 6.51 -17.55 22.51
N PRO A 143 6.69 -17.01 23.73
CA PRO A 143 6.71 -17.81 24.95
C PRO A 143 5.33 -18.42 25.26
N LEU A 144 5.31 -19.53 25.99
CA LEU A 144 4.08 -20.28 26.32
C LEU A 144 3.01 -19.44 27.03
N ARG A 145 3.45 -18.47 27.85
CA ARG A 145 2.56 -17.50 28.54
C ARG A 145 1.73 -16.66 27.56
N LEU A 146 2.21 -16.44 26.34
CA LEU A 146 1.48 -15.74 25.28
C LEU A 146 0.76 -16.72 24.37
N SER A 147 1.42 -17.83 23.98
CA SER A 147 0.89 -18.72 22.96
C SER A 147 -0.38 -19.47 23.40
N LEU A 148 -0.50 -19.85 24.68
CA LEU A 148 -1.68 -20.53 25.20
C LEU A 148 -2.94 -19.64 25.20
N PRO A 149 -2.92 -18.43 25.79
CA PRO A 149 -4.06 -17.50 25.68
C PRO A 149 -4.36 -17.10 24.24
N LEU A 150 -3.33 -16.94 23.39
CA LEU A 150 -3.54 -16.60 21.98
C LEU A 150 -4.31 -17.69 21.22
N LYS A 151 -4.14 -18.98 21.53
CA LYS A 151 -4.97 -20.04 20.95
C LYS A 151 -6.46 -19.89 21.31
N LEU A 152 -6.75 -19.43 22.53
CA LEU A 152 -8.14 -19.15 22.95
C LEU A 152 -8.67 -17.89 22.24
N PHE A 153 -7.90 -16.81 22.19
CA PHE A 153 -8.29 -15.59 21.48
C PHE A 153 -8.43 -15.79 19.98
N ASP A 154 -7.66 -16.70 19.41
CA ASP A 154 -7.77 -17.07 18.01
C ASP A 154 -9.19 -17.55 17.71
N LYS A 155 -9.69 -18.52 18.49
CA LYS A 155 -11.05 -19.06 18.32
C LYS A 155 -12.15 -18.04 18.63
N LEU A 156 -11.95 -17.18 19.64
CA LEU A 156 -13.00 -16.28 20.13
C LEU A 156 -13.10 -14.96 19.35
N VAL A 157 -11.98 -14.46 18.83
CA VAL A 157 -11.83 -13.12 18.27
C VAL A 157 -11.22 -13.18 16.86
N PHE A 158 -10.01 -13.71 16.70
CA PHE A 158 -9.26 -13.54 15.44
C PHE A 158 -9.85 -14.35 14.28
N ALA A 159 -10.30 -15.57 14.52
CA ALA A 159 -10.97 -16.41 13.53
C ALA A 159 -12.18 -15.68 12.93
N LYS A 160 -12.99 -15.00 13.74
CA LYS A 160 -14.16 -14.22 13.27
C LYS A 160 -13.78 -13.06 12.36
N ILE A 161 -12.57 -12.51 12.52
CA ILE A 161 -12.04 -11.48 11.63
C ILE A 161 -11.59 -12.13 10.32
N ARG A 162 -10.86 -13.25 10.38
CA ARG A 162 -10.41 -14.02 9.21
C ARG A 162 -11.57 -14.63 8.40
N ASP A 163 -12.69 -14.94 9.04
CA ASP A 163 -13.90 -15.45 8.40
C ASP A 163 -14.49 -14.47 7.37
N ARG A 164 -14.15 -13.17 7.47
CA ARG A 164 -14.51 -12.17 6.44
C ARG A 164 -13.86 -12.44 5.09
N PHE A 165 -12.74 -13.17 5.09
CA PHE A 165 -12.00 -13.61 3.91
C PHE A 165 -12.28 -15.09 3.58
N GLY A 166 -13.34 -15.68 4.17
CA GLY A 166 -13.72 -17.07 3.95
C GLY A 166 -13.04 -18.08 4.89
N GLY A 167 -12.17 -17.64 5.79
CA GLY A 167 -11.60 -18.47 6.87
C GLY A 167 -10.47 -19.44 6.47
N GLU A 168 -10.20 -19.60 5.17
CA GLU A 168 -9.19 -20.54 4.64
C GLU A 168 -8.00 -19.86 3.94
N LEU A 169 -7.88 -18.53 4.07
CA LEU A 169 -6.85 -17.76 3.40
C LEU A 169 -5.45 -18.10 3.95
N LYS A 170 -4.61 -18.70 3.09
CA LYS A 170 -3.22 -19.08 3.40
C LYS A 170 -2.22 -18.01 2.95
N PHE A 171 -2.48 -17.40 1.79
CA PHE A 171 -1.59 -16.42 1.16
C PHE A 171 -2.32 -15.08 0.96
N PRO A 172 -2.41 -14.25 2.01
CA PRO A 172 -2.90 -12.88 1.90
C PRO A 172 -1.78 -11.97 1.37
N ILE A 173 -1.82 -11.61 0.09
CA ILE A 173 -0.74 -10.87 -0.56
C ILE A 173 -1.12 -9.40 -0.77
N SER A 174 -0.21 -8.50 -0.44
CA SER A 174 -0.33 -7.07 -0.73
C SER A 174 0.71 -6.60 -1.74
N GLY A 175 0.31 -5.72 -2.65
CA GLY A 175 1.19 -5.17 -3.68
C GLY A 175 0.60 -3.97 -4.40
N ALA A 176 1.25 -3.52 -5.48
CA ALA A 176 0.89 -2.36 -6.31
C ALA A 176 0.93 -0.98 -5.61
N ALA A 177 0.99 -0.91 -4.28
CA ALA A 177 1.26 0.30 -3.52
C ALA A 177 1.90 -0.06 -2.17
N PRO A 178 2.57 0.90 -1.49
CA PRO A 178 3.22 0.64 -0.20
C PRO A 178 2.22 0.23 0.89
N LEU A 179 2.53 -0.87 1.60
CA LEU A 179 1.82 -1.33 2.79
C LEU A 179 2.37 -0.62 4.04
N SER A 180 1.50 -0.07 4.89
CA SER A 180 1.96 0.52 6.15
C SER A 180 2.33 -0.58 7.16
N LYS A 181 3.37 -0.32 7.97
CA LYS A 181 3.82 -1.26 9.01
C LYS A 181 2.71 -1.57 10.01
N ASP A 182 1.91 -0.58 10.38
CA ASP A 182 0.77 -0.74 11.30
C ASP A 182 -0.29 -1.68 10.75
N LEU A 183 -0.60 -1.57 9.46
CA LEU A 183 -1.57 -2.45 8.82
C LEU A 183 -1.04 -3.88 8.77
N GLY A 184 0.21 -4.06 8.31
CA GLY A 184 0.84 -5.38 8.29
C GLY A 184 0.94 -5.99 9.69
N LEU A 185 1.26 -5.19 10.71
CA LEU A 185 1.31 -5.63 12.10
C LEU A 185 -0.06 -6.09 12.57
N PHE A 186 -1.13 -5.31 12.33
CA PHE A 186 -2.50 -5.73 12.68
C PHE A 186 -2.87 -7.11 12.10
N TYR A 187 -2.53 -7.35 10.83
CA TYR A 187 -2.83 -8.62 10.17
C TYR A 187 -1.98 -9.78 10.72
N ASP A 188 -0.72 -9.53 11.09
CA ASP A 188 0.12 -10.49 11.81
C ASP A 188 -0.46 -10.82 13.21
N MET A 189 -0.94 -9.81 13.95
CA MET A 189 -1.56 -10.01 15.28
C MET A 189 -2.71 -11.02 15.25
N ILE A 190 -3.53 -10.98 14.19
CA ILE A 190 -4.68 -11.86 14.00
C ILE A 190 -4.32 -13.15 13.28
N GLY A 191 -3.04 -13.52 13.19
CA GLY A 191 -2.59 -14.77 12.59
C GLY A 191 -2.79 -14.86 11.08
N MET A 192 -2.82 -13.73 10.38
CA MET A 192 -2.97 -13.64 8.93
C MET A 192 -1.94 -12.66 8.35
N PRO A 193 -0.63 -12.90 8.53
CA PRO A 193 0.41 -11.93 8.17
C PRO A 193 0.39 -11.65 6.66
N LEU A 194 0.32 -10.36 6.28
CA LEU A 194 0.32 -9.98 4.88
C LEU A 194 1.69 -10.21 4.25
N ILE A 195 1.71 -10.84 3.09
CA ILE A 195 2.89 -11.08 2.29
C ILE A 195 3.00 -9.93 1.29
N GLU A 196 3.95 -9.01 1.50
CA GLU A 196 4.16 -7.91 0.55
C GLU A 196 4.99 -8.38 -0.65
N GLY A 197 4.57 -8.00 -1.85
CA GLY A 197 5.28 -8.25 -3.10
C GLY A 197 5.38 -6.99 -3.95
N PHE A 198 6.42 -6.93 -4.78
CA PHE A 198 6.71 -5.77 -5.62
C PHE A 198 6.82 -6.16 -7.08
N GLY A 199 6.23 -5.31 -7.91
CA GLY A 199 6.32 -5.36 -9.35
C GLY A 199 5.93 -4.02 -9.95
N LEU A 200 6.30 -3.85 -11.20
CA LEU A 200 5.98 -2.69 -12.02
C LEU A 200 5.75 -3.16 -13.45
N THR A 201 4.97 -2.41 -14.22
CA THR A 201 4.58 -2.80 -15.58
C THR A 201 5.81 -3.07 -16.46
N GLU A 202 6.85 -2.25 -16.31
CA GLU A 202 8.11 -2.32 -17.05
C GLU A 202 8.98 -3.55 -16.72
N GLY A 203 8.78 -4.17 -15.55
CA GLY A 203 9.66 -5.24 -15.05
C GLY A 203 8.95 -6.55 -14.71
N GLY A 204 7.62 -6.58 -14.68
CA GLY A 204 6.86 -7.70 -14.11
C GLY A 204 6.88 -7.71 -12.58
N ILE A 205 6.52 -8.86 -12.00
CA ILE A 205 6.59 -9.13 -10.56
C ILE A 205 8.00 -9.60 -10.23
N ASN A 206 8.71 -8.92 -9.33
CA ASN A 206 10.16 -9.09 -9.16
C ASN A 206 10.58 -9.45 -7.73
N CYS A 207 9.80 -9.10 -6.72
CA CYS A 207 10.04 -9.50 -5.33
C CYS A 207 8.79 -10.04 -4.68
N LEU A 208 8.99 -10.94 -3.72
CA LEU A 208 7.95 -11.41 -2.81
C LEU A 208 8.57 -11.68 -1.43
N ASN A 209 7.85 -11.36 -0.38
CA ASN A 209 8.21 -11.81 0.95
C ASN A 209 8.12 -13.35 1.06
N PRO A 210 8.96 -14.00 1.88
CA PRO A 210 8.78 -15.41 2.21
C PRO A 210 7.37 -15.66 2.74
N THR A 211 6.69 -16.69 2.22
CA THR A 211 5.28 -16.95 2.55
C THR A 211 5.09 -17.44 3.99
N ASP A 212 6.12 -18.01 4.61
CA ASP A 212 6.12 -18.52 5.98
C ASP A 212 6.51 -17.44 7.01
N LYS A 213 7.37 -16.49 6.61
CA LYS A 213 7.94 -15.46 7.48
C LYS A 213 8.08 -14.12 6.75
N PRO A 214 6.96 -13.46 6.40
CA PRO A 214 7.02 -12.14 5.78
C PRO A 214 7.60 -11.11 6.76
N ARG A 215 8.48 -10.25 6.25
CA ARG A 215 9.14 -9.19 7.02
C ARG A 215 8.46 -7.85 6.77
N LEU A 216 7.86 -7.28 7.81
CA LEU A 216 7.16 -6.00 7.72
C LEU A 216 8.08 -4.86 7.29
N GLY A 217 7.59 -4.03 6.36
CA GLY A 217 8.33 -2.88 5.83
C GLY A 217 9.37 -3.25 4.76
N THR A 218 9.28 -4.45 4.19
CA THR A 218 10.10 -4.88 3.07
C THR A 218 9.20 -5.47 1.99
N ILE A 219 9.59 -5.31 0.72
CA ILE A 219 8.91 -5.94 -0.42
C ILE A 219 9.37 -7.39 -0.65
N GLY A 220 10.15 -7.93 0.29
CA GLY A 220 10.68 -9.28 0.26
C GLY A 220 12.03 -9.41 -0.45
N LYS A 221 12.26 -10.58 -1.02
CA LYS A 221 13.51 -10.91 -1.73
C LYS A 221 13.28 -11.00 -3.24
N PRO A 222 14.31 -10.76 -4.06
CA PRO A 222 14.21 -10.97 -5.50
C PRO A 222 13.77 -12.40 -5.83
N LEU A 223 12.86 -12.53 -6.79
CA LEU A 223 12.45 -13.83 -7.33
C LEU A 223 13.59 -14.49 -8.09
N GLN A 224 13.45 -15.79 -8.38
CA GLN A 224 14.48 -16.55 -9.08
C GLN A 224 14.84 -15.88 -10.42
N GLY A 225 16.14 -15.67 -10.66
CA GLY A 225 16.65 -15.03 -11.88
C GLY A 225 16.61 -13.51 -11.87
N VAL A 226 16.02 -12.88 -10.85
CA VAL A 226 16.01 -11.42 -10.68
C VAL A 226 17.27 -10.97 -9.96
N LYS A 227 17.96 -9.99 -10.54
CA LYS A 227 19.09 -9.28 -9.91
C LYS A 227 18.67 -7.87 -9.56
N MET A 228 19.06 -7.42 -8.37
CA MET A 228 18.78 -6.08 -7.88
C MET A 228 20.05 -5.42 -7.33
N LYS A 229 20.15 -4.10 -7.53
CA LYS A 229 21.17 -3.26 -6.88
C LYS A 229 20.61 -1.86 -6.63
N ILE A 230 21.27 -1.12 -5.76
CA ILE A 230 20.99 0.30 -5.52
C ILE A 230 22.04 1.12 -6.28
N SER A 231 21.60 2.13 -7.04
CA SER A 231 22.49 3.11 -7.70
C SER A 231 23.08 4.10 -6.69
N ASP A 232 24.07 4.89 -7.12
CA ASP A 232 24.73 5.89 -6.27
C ASP A 232 23.76 6.95 -5.72
N ASP A 233 22.66 7.22 -6.41
CA ASP A 233 21.62 8.15 -5.98
C ASP A 233 20.44 7.49 -5.23
N GLY A 234 20.56 6.19 -4.92
CA GLY A 234 19.62 5.44 -4.08
C GLY A 234 18.47 4.75 -4.83
N GLU A 235 18.50 4.75 -6.16
CA GLU A 235 17.47 4.13 -7.00
C GLU A 235 17.64 2.61 -7.09
N LEU A 236 16.54 1.89 -6.98
CA LEU A 236 16.50 0.44 -7.17
C LEU A 236 16.58 0.13 -8.66
N LEU A 237 17.58 -0.65 -9.05
CA LEU A 237 17.79 -1.13 -10.41
C LEU A 237 17.49 -2.63 -10.49
N ILE A 238 16.76 -3.03 -11.52
CA ILE A 238 16.32 -4.43 -11.71
C ILE A 238 16.82 -4.98 -13.04
N LYS A 239 17.50 -6.13 -13.00
CA LYS A 239 17.82 -6.92 -14.18
C LYS A 239 17.11 -8.26 -14.06
N SER A 240 16.11 -8.47 -14.91
CA SER A 240 15.23 -9.63 -14.87
C SER A 240 14.93 -10.14 -16.28
N PRO A 241 14.79 -11.46 -16.50
CA PRO A 241 14.27 -11.96 -17.77
C PRO A 241 12.81 -11.57 -18.02
N SER A 242 12.08 -11.07 -17.01
CA SER A 242 10.73 -10.50 -17.15
C SER A 242 10.68 -9.02 -17.53
N ASN A 243 11.83 -8.38 -17.74
CA ASN A 243 11.86 -6.98 -18.18
C ASN A 243 11.16 -6.82 -19.53
N ALA A 244 10.38 -5.76 -19.66
CA ALA A 244 9.76 -5.36 -20.92
C ALA A 244 10.82 -5.03 -21.99
N THR A 245 10.44 -5.12 -23.26
CA THR A 245 11.33 -4.75 -24.37
C THR A 245 11.45 -3.23 -24.52
N GLY A 246 10.49 -2.48 -23.99
CA GLY A 246 10.51 -1.02 -23.97
C GLY A 246 9.11 -0.41 -23.93
N TYR A 247 9.01 0.84 -24.38
CA TYR A 247 7.75 1.51 -24.64
C TYR A 247 7.44 1.51 -26.15
N PHE A 248 6.20 1.18 -26.49
CA PHE A 248 5.73 1.09 -27.87
C PHE A 248 5.89 2.43 -28.60
N ASN A 249 6.63 2.42 -29.71
CA ASN A 249 6.93 3.60 -30.53
C ASN A 249 7.55 4.79 -29.76
N ASP A 250 8.24 4.53 -28.63
CA ASP A 250 8.89 5.56 -27.83
C ASP A 250 10.33 5.12 -27.43
N PRO A 251 11.28 5.14 -28.38
CA PRO A 251 12.66 4.74 -28.13
C PRO A 251 13.36 5.65 -27.12
N ALA A 252 13.00 6.93 -27.06
CA ALA A 252 13.57 7.89 -26.13
C ALA A 252 13.20 7.57 -24.67
N ALA A 253 11.91 7.31 -24.40
CA ALA A 253 11.50 6.86 -23.07
C ALA A 253 12.05 5.49 -22.72
N THR A 254 12.19 4.60 -23.72
CA THR A 254 12.76 3.27 -23.53
C THR A 254 14.20 3.37 -23.04
N ALA A 255 15.04 4.11 -23.76
CA ALA A 255 16.44 4.34 -23.40
C ALA A 255 16.60 5.07 -22.05
N ALA A 256 15.61 5.88 -21.65
CA ALA A 256 15.65 6.57 -20.36
C ALA A 256 15.52 5.61 -19.16
N VAL A 257 14.82 4.48 -19.30
CA VAL A 257 14.56 3.55 -18.19
C VAL A 257 15.25 2.19 -18.34
N PHE A 258 15.61 1.76 -19.56
CA PHE A 258 16.36 0.53 -19.82
C PHE A 258 17.77 0.85 -20.28
N GLN A 259 18.78 0.57 -19.45
CA GLN A 259 20.19 0.83 -19.75
C GLN A 259 21.03 -0.39 -19.35
N ASP A 260 21.85 -0.91 -20.25
CA ASP A 260 22.73 -2.07 -20.02
C ASP A 260 22.02 -3.33 -19.46
N GLY A 261 20.75 -3.50 -19.86
CA GLY A 261 19.86 -4.57 -19.38
C GLY A 261 19.33 -4.38 -17.96
N TRP A 262 19.59 -3.23 -17.33
CA TRP A 262 18.98 -2.80 -16.09
C TRP A 262 17.79 -1.88 -16.34
N LEU A 263 16.71 -2.13 -15.61
CA LEU A 263 15.56 -1.27 -15.49
C LEU A 263 15.76 -0.31 -14.32
N TYR A 264 15.75 0.98 -14.61
CA TYR A 264 15.70 2.09 -13.67
C TYR A 264 14.25 2.29 -13.24
N THR A 265 13.94 1.85 -12.02
CA THR A 265 12.54 1.75 -11.54
C THR A 265 11.91 3.11 -11.19
N GLY A 266 12.74 4.11 -10.93
CA GLY A 266 12.35 5.37 -10.29
C GLY A 266 11.95 5.23 -8.82
N ASP A 267 12.07 4.03 -8.24
CA ASP A 267 11.83 3.74 -6.82
C ASP A 267 13.15 3.81 -6.05
N LEU A 268 13.16 4.50 -4.93
CA LEU A 268 14.30 4.61 -4.02
C LEU A 268 14.18 3.55 -2.94
N GLY A 269 15.28 2.92 -2.58
CA GLY A 269 15.23 1.77 -1.68
C GLY A 269 16.55 1.41 -1.03
N SER A 270 16.54 0.30 -0.31
CA SER A 270 17.72 -0.31 0.29
C SER A 270 17.64 -1.83 0.18
N ILE A 271 18.80 -2.47 0.18
CA ILE A 271 18.95 -3.93 0.25
C ILE A 271 19.72 -4.23 1.52
N SER A 272 19.13 -5.05 2.38
CA SER A 272 19.77 -5.52 3.62
C SER A 272 20.74 -6.67 3.35
N ASP A 273 21.66 -6.92 4.29
CA ASP A 273 22.71 -7.94 4.16
C ASP A 273 22.16 -9.35 3.91
N ASP A 274 20.94 -9.64 4.39
CA ASP A 274 20.27 -10.92 4.19
C ASP A 274 19.33 -10.93 2.97
N GLY A 275 19.41 -9.91 2.12
CA GLY A 275 18.80 -9.84 0.79
C GLY A 275 17.37 -9.33 0.75
N PHE A 276 16.79 -8.84 1.86
CA PHE A 276 15.49 -8.18 1.82
C PHE A 276 15.61 -6.77 1.27
N VAL A 277 14.66 -6.41 0.40
CA VAL A 277 14.58 -5.12 -0.28
C VAL A 277 13.47 -4.28 0.36
N SER A 278 13.72 -3.00 0.58
CA SER A 278 12.73 -2.04 1.06
C SER A 278 12.60 -0.87 0.08
N ILE A 279 11.38 -0.40 -0.12
CA ILE A 279 11.09 0.84 -0.86
C ILE A 279 10.85 1.97 0.13
N VAL A 280 11.52 3.10 -0.09
CA VAL A 280 11.43 4.29 0.75
C VAL A 280 10.54 5.35 0.10
N GLY A 281 10.53 5.43 -1.23
CA GLY A 281 9.67 6.36 -1.97
C GLY A 281 10.00 6.41 -3.45
N ARG A 282 9.39 7.35 -4.17
CA ARG A 282 9.60 7.58 -5.61
C ARG A 282 10.52 8.77 -5.82
N LYS A 283 11.54 8.61 -6.67
CA LYS A 283 12.50 9.67 -7.01
C LYS A 283 11.84 10.96 -7.52
N LYS A 284 10.77 10.81 -8.31
CA LYS A 284 10.00 11.94 -8.89
C LYS A 284 9.03 12.61 -7.90
N GLU A 285 8.72 11.97 -6.78
CA GLU A 285 7.80 12.49 -5.76
C GLU A 285 8.53 13.00 -4.52
N MET A 286 9.85 12.83 -4.47
CA MET A 286 10.68 13.32 -3.37
C MET A 286 10.59 14.83 -3.28
N ILE A 287 10.27 15.31 -2.09
CA ILE A 287 10.28 16.73 -1.75
C ILE A 287 11.67 17.09 -1.25
N VAL A 288 12.25 18.18 -1.78
CA VAL A 288 13.49 18.74 -1.25
C VAL A 288 13.16 20.04 -0.52
N SER A 289 13.35 20.07 0.80
CA SER A 289 13.15 21.28 1.60
C SER A 289 14.23 22.33 1.33
N SER A 290 14.02 23.58 1.78
CA SER A 290 14.97 24.68 1.57
C SER A 290 16.37 24.42 2.17
N ASN A 291 16.47 23.55 3.17
CA ASN A 291 17.73 23.12 3.79
C ASN A 291 18.31 21.81 3.17
N GLY A 292 17.81 21.39 2.01
CA GLY A 292 18.31 20.25 1.26
C GLY A 292 17.94 18.88 1.85
N LYS A 293 17.04 18.81 2.85
CA LYS A 293 16.56 17.52 3.36
C LYS A 293 15.60 16.91 2.34
N LYS A 294 15.75 15.60 2.17
CA LYS A 294 14.92 14.79 1.27
C LYS A 294 13.77 14.20 2.08
N ILE A 295 12.54 14.55 1.72
CA ILE A 295 11.32 14.02 2.32
C ILE A 295 10.63 13.14 1.28
N TYR A 296 10.19 11.97 1.71
CA TYR A 296 9.49 11.02 0.86
C TYR A 296 8.00 11.01 1.23
N PRO A 297 7.12 11.64 0.43
CA PRO A 297 5.71 11.80 0.82
C PRO A 297 5.02 10.48 1.13
N SER A 298 5.25 9.46 0.31
CA SER A 298 4.69 8.11 0.51
C SER A 298 4.97 7.50 1.89
N ARG A 299 6.13 7.79 2.50
CA ARG A 299 6.47 7.36 3.87
C ARG A 299 5.57 8.01 4.90
N VAL A 300 5.37 9.32 4.80
CA VAL A 300 4.51 10.08 5.71
C VAL A 300 3.04 9.69 5.49
N GLU A 301 2.62 9.60 4.23
CA GLU A 301 1.26 9.21 3.83
C GLU A 301 0.86 7.83 4.36
N ALA A 302 1.78 6.87 4.38
CA ALA A 302 1.54 5.53 4.89
C ALA A 302 1.06 5.52 6.36
N LEU A 303 1.47 6.49 7.19
CA LEU A 303 1.06 6.60 8.59
C LEU A 303 -0.40 7.03 8.76
N PHE A 304 -0.97 7.71 7.76
CA PHE A 304 -2.35 8.19 7.81
C PHE A 304 -3.34 7.22 7.16
N LYS A 305 -2.88 6.20 6.43
CA LYS A 305 -3.77 5.21 5.78
C LYS A 305 -4.64 4.43 6.76
N THR A 306 -4.20 4.28 8.00
CA THR A 306 -4.97 3.63 9.08
C THR A 306 -5.87 4.59 9.86
N GLU A 307 -5.92 5.87 9.49
CA GLU A 307 -6.74 6.88 10.14
C GLU A 307 -8.15 6.97 9.54
N PRO A 308 -9.21 6.53 10.24
CA PRO A 308 -10.55 6.42 9.65
C PRO A 308 -11.12 7.75 9.17
N LEU A 309 -10.74 8.84 9.84
CA LEU A 309 -11.24 10.19 9.57
C LEU A 309 -10.64 10.78 8.28
N ILE A 310 -9.47 10.31 7.84
CA ILE A 310 -8.74 10.89 6.70
C ILE A 310 -9.06 10.08 5.44
N SER A 311 -9.51 10.76 4.38
CA SER A 311 -9.77 10.14 3.07
C SER A 311 -8.53 10.19 2.19
N GLN A 312 -7.98 11.39 1.98
CA GLN A 312 -6.76 11.64 1.23
C GLN A 312 -5.87 12.63 1.99
N MET A 313 -4.58 12.63 1.65
CA MET A 313 -3.68 13.69 2.07
C MET A 313 -2.70 14.03 0.97
N VAL A 314 -2.22 15.27 0.98
CA VAL A 314 -1.17 15.76 0.08
C VAL A 314 -0.17 16.55 0.88
N LEU A 315 1.11 16.18 0.80
CA LEU A 315 2.19 16.92 1.42
C LEU A 315 2.66 18.07 0.53
N ALA A 316 2.96 19.18 1.17
CA ALA A 316 3.64 20.32 0.58
C ALA A 316 4.90 20.63 1.40
N GLY A 317 6.03 20.87 0.75
CA GLY A 317 7.28 21.20 1.42
C GLY A 317 8.43 21.55 0.48
N GLU A 318 8.18 21.60 -0.83
CA GLU A 318 9.21 21.82 -1.85
C GLU A 318 9.79 23.22 -1.72
N GLN A 319 11.10 23.30 -1.48
CA GLN A 319 11.83 24.53 -1.19
C GLN A 319 11.27 25.33 0.00
N GLN A 320 10.61 24.64 0.94
CA GLN A 320 10.07 25.25 2.16
C GLN A 320 10.89 24.83 3.39
N PRO A 321 10.87 25.61 4.49
CA PRO A 321 11.63 25.29 5.69
C PRO A 321 11.09 24.10 6.48
N TYR A 322 9.83 23.70 6.24
CA TYR A 322 9.19 22.57 6.88
C TYR A 322 8.10 21.95 6.02
N VAL A 323 7.63 20.77 6.40
CA VAL A 323 6.54 20.05 5.73
C VAL A 323 5.18 20.51 6.26
N THR A 324 4.23 20.67 5.35
CA THR A 324 2.81 20.92 5.63
C THR A 324 1.93 19.91 4.91
N ALA A 325 0.67 19.79 5.32
CA ALA A 325 -0.25 18.82 4.74
C ALA A 325 -1.64 19.41 4.44
N LEU A 326 -2.22 18.99 3.33
CA LEU A 326 -3.65 19.12 3.05
C LEU A 326 -4.32 17.77 3.33
N PHE A 327 -5.42 17.77 4.08
CA PHE A 327 -6.21 16.58 4.37
C PHE A 327 -7.62 16.70 3.81
N THR A 328 -8.18 15.60 3.31
CA THR A 328 -9.62 15.47 3.07
C THR A 328 -10.21 14.47 4.06
N LEU A 329 -11.51 14.60 4.34
CA LEU A 329 -12.19 13.76 5.33
C LEU A 329 -12.94 12.61 4.69
N ASN A 330 -12.95 11.45 5.35
CA ASN A 330 -13.88 10.39 5.04
C ASN A 330 -15.27 10.77 5.55
N PRO A 331 -16.29 10.93 4.69
CA PRO A 331 -17.62 11.40 5.09
C PRO A 331 -18.26 10.52 6.18
N VAL A 332 -18.17 9.20 6.04
CA VAL A 332 -18.79 8.25 6.96
C VAL A 332 -18.15 8.32 8.34
N ALA A 333 -16.83 8.44 8.39
CA ALA A 333 -16.11 8.55 9.66
C ALA A 333 -16.28 9.93 10.31
N ALA A 334 -16.37 10.99 9.51
CA ALA A 334 -16.61 12.34 9.99
C ALA A 334 -18.02 12.48 10.60
N GLU A 335 -19.06 11.97 9.93
CA GLU A 335 -20.44 11.98 10.43
C GLU A 335 -20.64 11.11 11.68
N ALA A 336 -19.79 10.10 11.87
CA ALA A 336 -19.82 9.25 13.06
C ALA A 336 -19.29 9.95 14.33
N LEU A 337 -18.66 11.12 14.19
CA LEU A 337 -18.27 11.94 15.33
C LEU A 337 -19.51 12.60 15.98
N GLU A 338 -19.41 12.83 17.28
CA GLU A 338 -20.49 13.40 18.06
C GLU A 338 -20.91 14.79 17.53
N GLY A 339 -22.20 14.97 17.26
CA GLY A 339 -22.76 16.22 16.74
C GLY A 339 -22.48 16.52 15.26
N MET A 340 -21.90 15.58 14.51
CA MET A 340 -21.48 15.79 13.11
C MET A 340 -22.43 15.21 12.06
N LYS A 341 -23.43 14.43 12.48
CA LYS A 341 -24.35 13.75 11.57
C LYS A 341 -25.15 14.74 10.71
N GLY A 342 -25.12 14.56 9.39
CA GLY A 342 -25.90 15.35 8.44
C GLY A 342 -25.32 16.73 8.07
N LYS A 343 -24.13 17.09 8.59
CA LYS A 343 -23.43 18.32 8.21
C LYS A 343 -22.74 18.16 6.85
N LYS A 344 -22.62 19.26 6.10
CA LYS A 344 -21.85 19.29 4.84
C LYS A 344 -20.35 19.21 5.12
N MET A 345 -19.58 18.73 4.15
CA MET A 345 -18.13 18.57 4.28
C MET A 345 -17.41 19.88 4.61
N GLU A 346 -17.84 20.99 4.01
CA GLU A 346 -17.34 22.34 4.24
C GLU A 346 -17.49 22.78 5.71
N GLU A 347 -18.58 22.36 6.36
CA GLU A 347 -18.86 22.63 7.76
C GLU A 347 -18.02 21.69 8.64
N LEU A 348 -18.05 20.38 8.34
CA LEU A 348 -17.27 19.36 9.06
C LEU A 348 -15.78 19.71 9.12
N ALA A 349 -15.20 20.19 8.02
CA ALA A 349 -13.79 20.59 7.96
C ALA A 349 -13.42 21.71 8.95
N LYS A 350 -14.38 22.56 9.34
CA LYS A 350 -14.18 23.69 10.27
C LYS A 350 -14.51 23.36 11.72
N GLU A 351 -15.18 22.24 11.98
CA GLU A 351 -15.65 21.88 13.30
C GLU A 351 -14.49 21.59 14.28
N PRO A 352 -14.50 22.16 15.50
CA PRO A 352 -13.42 21.98 16.46
C PRO A 352 -13.13 20.51 16.81
N VAL A 353 -14.18 19.67 16.84
CA VAL A 353 -14.06 18.22 17.11
C VAL A 353 -13.25 17.53 16.01
N VAL A 354 -13.51 17.87 14.75
CA VAL A 354 -12.81 17.31 13.58
C VAL A 354 -11.37 17.82 13.55
N GLN A 355 -11.15 19.12 13.72
CA GLN A 355 -9.82 19.74 13.79
C GLN A 355 -8.95 19.09 14.87
N LYS A 356 -9.52 18.86 16.06
CA LYS A 356 -8.82 18.20 17.18
C LYS A 356 -8.50 16.73 16.86
N ALA A 357 -9.39 16.02 16.18
CA ALA A 357 -9.17 14.63 15.80
C ALA A 357 -8.04 14.49 14.76
N VAL A 358 -8.04 15.34 13.72
CA VAL A 358 -6.94 15.38 12.72
C VAL A 358 -5.63 15.81 13.37
N LYS A 359 -5.64 16.83 14.24
CA LYS A 359 -4.44 17.24 14.99
C LYS A 359 -3.84 16.09 15.79
N LYS A 360 -4.66 15.31 16.49
CA LYS A 360 -4.21 14.14 17.24
C LYS A 360 -3.61 13.04 16.35
N ALA A 361 -4.17 12.85 15.14
CA ALA A 361 -3.61 11.95 14.14
C ALA A 361 -2.21 12.43 13.70
N VAL A 362 -2.07 13.72 13.39
CA VAL A 362 -0.78 14.35 13.02
C VAL A 362 0.25 14.23 14.13
N GLU A 363 -0.12 14.51 15.38
CA GLU A 363 0.76 14.38 16.55
C GLU A 363 1.25 12.95 16.76
N ARG A 364 0.41 11.95 16.47
CA ARG A 364 0.82 10.55 16.51
C ARG A 364 1.79 10.22 15.39
N ALA A 365 1.46 10.57 14.14
CA ALA A 365 2.33 10.31 12.99
C ALA A 365 3.70 10.97 13.16
N ASN A 366 3.74 12.22 13.64
CA ASN A 366 4.99 12.96 13.87
C ASN A 366 5.93 12.31 14.90
N LYS A 367 5.46 11.41 15.78
CA LYS A 367 6.32 10.66 16.71
C LYS A 367 7.14 9.56 16.02
N GLU A 368 6.72 9.14 14.83
CA GLU A 368 7.40 8.10 14.04
C GLU A 368 8.29 8.68 12.92
N LEU A 369 8.24 9.99 12.75
CA LEU A 369 8.93 10.72 11.69
C LEU A 369 10.19 11.41 12.20
N ALA A 370 11.17 11.58 11.33
CA ALA A 370 12.27 12.46 11.64
C ALA A 370 11.77 13.91 11.79
N VAL A 371 12.49 14.73 12.56
CA VAL A 371 12.09 16.13 12.83
C VAL A 371 11.83 16.94 11.56
N TYR A 372 12.59 16.65 10.49
CA TYR A 372 12.46 17.32 9.19
C TYR A 372 11.33 16.76 8.30
N GLU A 373 10.81 15.57 8.60
CA GLU A 373 9.65 14.96 7.91
C GLU A 373 8.32 15.32 8.61
N ALA A 374 8.39 15.78 9.85
CA ALA A 374 7.22 16.07 10.68
C ALA A 374 6.36 17.21 10.08
N ILE A 375 5.05 16.98 10.02
CA ILE A 375 4.07 17.96 9.56
C ILE A 375 3.94 19.06 10.61
N LYS A 376 4.36 20.27 10.27
CA LYS A 376 4.30 21.43 11.19
C LYS A 376 2.93 22.09 11.22
N LYS A 377 2.29 22.22 10.05
CA LYS A 377 0.98 22.84 9.88
C LYS A 377 0.17 22.04 8.89
N PHE A 378 -1.15 22.09 9.03
CA PHE A 378 -2.06 21.44 8.09
C PHE A 378 -3.31 22.28 7.84
N ARG A 379 -4.02 21.93 6.76
CA ARG A 379 -5.38 22.39 6.45
C ARG A 379 -6.25 21.19 6.12
N ILE A 380 -7.51 21.27 6.52
CA ILE A 380 -8.55 20.32 6.10
C ILE A 380 -9.30 21.00 4.95
N LEU A 381 -9.34 20.33 3.79
CA LEU A 381 -10.06 20.81 2.63
C LEU A 381 -11.56 20.66 2.85
N ASP A 382 -12.30 21.57 2.22
CA ASP A 382 -13.75 21.68 2.32
C ASP A 382 -14.51 20.61 1.51
N LYS A 383 -13.81 19.93 0.61
CA LYS A 383 -14.30 18.83 -0.23
C LYS A 383 -13.23 17.75 -0.39
N ASP A 384 -13.68 16.55 -0.75
CA ASP A 384 -12.75 15.49 -1.15
C ASP A 384 -12.19 15.75 -2.56
N LEU A 385 -11.05 15.11 -2.87
CA LEU A 385 -10.44 15.20 -4.19
C LEU A 385 -11.31 14.46 -5.22
N SER A 386 -11.41 14.99 -6.45
CA SER A 386 -12.27 14.40 -7.47
C SER A 386 -11.59 14.21 -8.84
N ILE A 387 -12.17 13.32 -9.64
CA ILE A 387 -11.73 13.08 -11.02
C ILE A 387 -12.15 14.25 -11.91
N GLU A 388 -13.35 14.79 -11.70
CA GLU A 388 -13.93 15.91 -12.46
C GLU A 388 -13.09 17.18 -12.32
N ALA A 389 -12.55 17.42 -11.12
CA ALA A 389 -11.64 18.52 -10.86
C ALA A 389 -10.21 18.26 -11.36
N GLY A 390 -9.94 17.07 -11.93
CA GLY A 390 -8.62 16.66 -12.41
C GLY A 390 -7.60 16.41 -11.31
N GLU A 391 -8.06 16.22 -10.06
CA GLU A 391 -7.22 16.00 -8.87
C GLU A 391 -6.93 14.52 -8.64
N LEU A 392 -7.80 13.64 -9.14
CA LEU A 392 -7.62 12.20 -9.15
C LEU A 392 -7.50 11.67 -10.59
N THR A 393 -6.74 10.60 -10.78
CA THR A 393 -6.81 9.78 -12.00
C THR A 393 -8.10 8.94 -12.01
N PRO A 394 -8.51 8.38 -13.17
CA PRO A 394 -9.60 7.39 -13.21
C PRO A 394 -9.37 6.15 -12.32
N THR A 395 -8.11 5.87 -11.98
CA THR A 395 -7.69 4.81 -11.05
C THR A 395 -7.63 5.28 -9.59
N MET A 396 -8.19 6.45 -9.27
CA MET A 396 -8.25 7.05 -7.93
C MET A 396 -6.88 7.39 -7.32
N LYS A 397 -5.83 7.56 -8.15
CA LYS A 397 -4.53 8.07 -7.68
C LYS A 397 -4.55 9.59 -7.65
N VAL A 398 -3.98 10.19 -6.60
CA VAL A 398 -3.88 11.64 -6.47
C VAL A 398 -2.88 12.22 -7.48
N ARG A 399 -3.29 13.28 -8.18
CA ARG A 399 -2.43 14.08 -9.05
C ARG A 399 -1.81 15.20 -8.24
N THR A 400 -0.82 14.85 -7.40
CA THR A 400 -0.19 15.73 -6.39
C THR A 400 0.14 17.12 -6.92
N LYS A 401 0.80 17.23 -8.09
CA LYS A 401 1.15 18.51 -8.70
C LYS A 401 -0.07 19.40 -8.94
N LYS A 402 -1.18 18.83 -9.45
CA LYS A 402 -2.42 19.56 -9.71
C LYS A 402 -3.09 20.04 -8.42
N VAL A 403 -3.07 19.21 -7.38
CA VAL A 403 -3.59 19.58 -6.06
C VAL A 403 -2.76 20.73 -5.46
N LEU A 404 -1.43 20.63 -5.48
CA LEU A 404 -0.53 21.68 -4.99
C LEU A 404 -0.68 23.00 -5.75
N GLU A 405 -0.84 22.95 -7.09
CA GLU A 405 -1.13 24.13 -7.92
C GLU A 405 -2.46 24.80 -7.50
N LYS A 406 -3.53 24.01 -7.41
CA LYS A 406 -4.88 24.49 -7.11
C LYS A 406 -5.01 25.09 -5.70
N TYR A 407 -4.37 24.47 -4.71
CA TYR A 407 -4.46 24.89 -3.31
C TYR A 407 -3.24 25.70 -2.85
N SER A 408 -2.47 26.26 -3.80
CA SER A 408 -1.26 27.04 -3.53
C SER A 408 -1.49 28.19 -2.56
N GLY A 409 -2.64 28.89 -2.63
CA GLY A 409 -3.00 29.95 -1.68
C GLY A 409 -3.09 29.45 -0.23
N LEU A 410 -3.81 28.35 0.02
CA LEU A 410 -3.91 27.75 1.36
C LEU A 410 -2.56 27.24 1.87
N ILE A 411 -1.72 26.75 0.96
CA ILE A 411 -0.37 26.29 1.30
C ILE A 411 0.50 27.48 1.73
N GLN A 412 0.46 28.60 1.00
CA GLN A 412 1.19 29.80 1.34
C GLN A 412 0.78 30.36 2.71
N GLU A 413 -0.52 30.35 3.04
CA GLU A 413 -1.00 30.74 4.38
C GLU A 413 -0.42 29.88 5.50
N MET A 414 -0.12 28.61 5.24
CA MET A 414 0.55 27.76 6.24
C MET A 414 1.99 28.21 6.46
N TYR A 415 2.69 28.69 5.43
CA TYR A 415 4.07 29.15 5.60
C TYR A 415 4.17 30.56 6.21
N GLY A 416 3.14 31.39 6.08
CA GLY A 416 3.14 32.77 6.54
C GLY A 416 3.79 33.71 5.50
N SER A 417 3.87 35.01 5.82
CA SER A 417 4.69 35.94 5.03
C SER A 417 6.17 35.60 5.21
N LYS A 418 7.01 35.91 4.22
CA LYS A 418 8.46 35.62 4.22
C LYS A 418 9.22 36.14 5.45
N GLU A 419 8.65 37.04 6.25
CA GLU A 419 9.25 37.59 7.48
C GLU A 419 9.22 36.62 8.67
N ASP A 420 8.28 35.67 8.72
CA ASP A 420 8.18 34.69 9.81
C ASP A 420 9.08 33.44 9.60
N LEU A 421 9.82 33.39 8.48
CA LEU A 421 10.57 32.22 8.02
C LEU A 421 12.11 32.42 8.06
N LEU A 422 12.57 33.58 8.55
CA LEU A 422 13.96 33.88 8.93
C LEU A 422 14.10 33.76 10.46
#